data_AF-A0A538FI21-F1
#
_entry.id   AF-A0A538FI21-F1
#
_cell.length_a   1.000
_cell.length_b   1.000
_cell.length_c   1.000
_cell.angle_alpha   90.00
_cell.angle_beta   90.00
_cell.angle_gamma   90.00
#
_symmetry.space_group_name_H-M   'P 1'
#
loop_
_entity.id
_entity.type
_entity.pdbx_description
1 polymer ?
#
loop_
_entity_poly.entity_id
_entity_poly.type
_entity_poly.pdbx_seq_one_letter_code
_entity_poly.pdbx_strand_id
1 'polypeptide(L)'
;MERVARQARNEALHREVNERLAQMDKRADASWATDGETFEFLCECGAGDGCDACVRMTLAQYEHLRQQDDRFAVAPGHENLRLERVVTRTSAYVVVDKIAELEPYVADDPRGAPSH
;
A
#
# COMPACT_ATOMS: atom_id res chain seq x y z
N MET A 1 -13.29 17.68 1.67
CA MET A 1 -13.56 16.54 0.77
C MET A 1 -12.57 16.45 -0.39
N GLU A 2 -12.29 17.52 -1.13
CA GLU A 2 -11.38 17.48 -2.29
C GLU A 2 -9.98 16.91 -1.98
N ARG A 3 -9.38 17.25 -0.84
CA ARG A 3 -8.09 16.69 -0.39
C ARG A 3 -8.13 15.18 -0.15
N VAL A 4 -9.22 14.69 0.45
CA VAL A 4 -9.40 13.26 0.74
C VAL A 4 -9.60 12.48 -0.56
N ALA A 5 -10.45 12.98 -1.45
CA ALA A 5 -10.67 12.37 -2.77
C ALA A 5 -9.39 12.34 -3.62
N ARG A 6 -8.54 13.38 -3.52
CA ARG A 6 -7.24 13.37 -4.17
C ARG A 6 -6.29 12.34 -3.57
N GLN A 7 -6.22 12.28 -2.23
CA GLN A 7 -5.38 11.30 -1.55
C GLN A 7 -5.77 9.87 -1.95
N ALA A 8 -7.06 9.55 -1.94
CA ALA A 8 -7.57 8.24 -2.31
C ALA A 8 -7.29 7.86 -3.78
N ARG A 9 -7.32 8.82 -4.71
CA ARG A 9 -6.90 8.58 -6.10
C ARG A 9 -5.41 8.26 -6.21
N ASN A 10 -4.57 9.00 -5.49
CA ASN A 10 -3.12 8.77 -5.51
C ASN A 10 -2.76 7.42 -4.86
N GLU A 11 -3.41 7.09 -3.75
CA GLU A 11 -3.38 5.79 -3.09
C GLU A 11 -3.66 4.65 -4.09
N ALA A 12 -4.74 4.75 -4.85
CA ALA A 12 -5.10 3.76 -5.87
C ALA A 12 -4.06 3.65 -7.00
N LEU A 13 -3.51 4.77 -7.46
CA LEU A 13 -2.48 4.79 -8.51
C LEU A 13 -1.19 4.11 -8.03
N HIS A 14 -0.73 4.40 -6.82
CA HIS A 14 0.49 3.79 -6.28
C HIS A 14 0.32 2.29 -6.06
N ARG A 15 -0.86 1.87 -5.57
CA ARG A 15 -1.24 0.47 -5.46
C ARG A 15 -1.15 -0.25 -6.81
N GLU A 16 -1.72 0.33 -7.86
CA GLU A 16 -1.67 -0.28 -9.20
C GLU A 16 -0.23 -0.52 -9.68
N VAL A 17 0.68 0.43 -9.40
CA VAL A 17 2.10 0.29 -9.74
C VAL A 17 2.74 -0.82 -8.89
N ASN A 18 2.51 -0.83 -7.58
CA ASN A 18 3.03 -1.86 -6.69
C ASN A 18 2.53 -3.27 -7.04
N GLU A 19 1.29 -3.41 -7.48
CA GLU A 19 0.76 -4.68 -7.95
C GLU A 19 1.45 -5.18 -9.22
N ARG A 20 1.79 -4.27 -10.15
CA ARG A 20 2.56 -4.64 -11.35
C ARG A 20 3.98 -5.07 -10.96
N LEU A 21 4.63 -4.38 -10.03
CA LEU A 21 5.94 -4.77 -9.49
C LEU A 21 5.87 -6.17 -8.86
N ALA A 22 4.92 -6.39 -7.93
CA ALA A 22 4.71 -7.69 -7.29
C ALA A 22 4.46 -8.82 -8.31
N GLN A 23 3.70 -8.56 -9.38
CA GLN A 23 3.44 -9.55 -10.43
C GLN A 23 4.67 -9.85 -11.28
N MET A 24 5.52 -8.86 -11.56
CA MET A 24 6.77 -9.05 -12.29
C MET A 24 7.74 -9.89 -11.47
N ASP A 25 7.88 -9.59 -10.18
CA ASP A 25 8.78 -10.30 -9.28
C ASP A 25 8.32 -11.75 -9.09
N LYS A 26 7.02 -11.99 -8.85
CA LYS A 26 6.45 -13.36 -8.81
C LYS A 26 6.79 -14.21 -10.04
N ARG A 27 6.86 -13.59 -11.22
CA ARG A 27 7.15 -14.30 -12.48
C ARG A 27 8.65 -14.59 -12.64
N ALA A 28 9.51 -13.66 -12.18
CA ALA A 28 10.96 -13.84 -12.18
C ALA A 28 11.40 -14.89 -11.12
N ASP A 29 10.69 -14.93 -10.00
CA ASP A 29 10.96 -15.77 -8.82
C ASP A 29 10.64 -17.25 -8.98
N ALA A 30 9.91 -17.65 -10.04
CA ALA A 30 9.71 -19.06 -10.37
C ALA A 30 11.02 -19.83 -10.63
N SER A 31 12.17 -19.15 -10.61
CA SER A 31 13.49 -19.76 -10.76
C SER A 31 14.47 -19.52 -9.59
N TRP A 32 14.32 -18.50 -8.72
CA TRP A 32 15.40 -18.11 -7.77
C TRP A 32 15.02 -17.41 -6.44
N ALA A 33 13.74 -17.17 -6.11
CA ALA A 33 13.42 -16.47 -4.85
C ALA A 33 13.80 -17.28 -3.62
N THR A 34 14.53 -16.67 -2.71
CA THR A 34 14.77 -17.24 -1.39
C THR A 34 13.73 -16.68 -0.42
N ASP A 35 13.14 -17.54 0.43
CA ASP A 35 12.23 -17.09 1.49
C ASP A 35 12.87 -15.94 2.29
N GLY A 36 12.17 -14.80 2.34
CA GLY A 36 12.59 -13.61 3.09
C GLY A 36 13.29 -12.52 2.28
N GLU A 37 13.41 -12.66 0.96
CA GLU A 37 13.88 -11.56 0.09
C GLU A 37 12.94 -10.36 0.15
N THR A 38 13.51 -9.16 0.22
CA THR A 38 12.77 -7.89 0.31
C THR A 38 12.88 -7.11 -0.99
N PHE A 39 11.76 -6.55 -1.42
CA PHE A 39 11.62 -5.74 -2.62
C PHE A 39 11.29 -4.30 -2.27
N GLU A 40 11.53 -3.39 -3.20
CA GLU A 40 11.11 -1.99 -3.07
C GLU A 40 9.71 -1.80 -3.66
N PHE A 41 8.80 -1.34 -2.81
CA PHE A 41 7.46 -0.91 -3.19
C PHE A 41 7.37 0.61 -3.03
N LEU A 42 6.58 1.27 -3.88
CA LEU A 42 6.26 2.69 -3.71
C LEU A 42 5.47 2.91 -2.43
N CYS A 43 5.74 4.03 -1.77
CA CYS A 43 4.96 4.52 -0.65
C CYS A 43 3.56 4.93 -1.11
N GLU A 44 2.53 4.36 -0.49
CA GLU A 44 1.13 4.49 -0.90
C GLU A 44 0.39 5.60 -0.13
N CYS A 45 1.10 6.55 0.50
CA CYS A 45 0.47 7.56 1.38
C CYS A 45 -0.48 8.54 0.67
N GLY A 46 -0.48 8.55 -0.67
CA GLY A 46 -1.31 9.42 -1.49
C GLY A 46 -1.11 10.93 -1.29
N ALA A 47 -0.10 11.34 -0.50
CA ALA A 47 0.06 12.71 -0.05
C ALA A 47 0.53 13.66 -1.16
N GLY A 48 -0.08 14.85 -1.21
CA GLY A 48 0.38 15.93 -2.08
C GLY A 48 0.17 15.66 -3.57
N ASP A 49 1.16 16.08 -4.37
CA ASP A 49 1.14 16.02 -5.84
C ASP A 49 1.98 14.85 -6.38
N GLY A 50 2.51 14.01 -5.50
CA GLY A 50 3.33 12.83 -5.79
C GLY A 50 4.20 12.44 -4.59
N CYS A 51 4.34 11.14 -4.34
CA CYS A 51 5.27 10.60 -3.35
C CYS A 51 6.20 9.59 -4.04
N ASP A 52 7.50 9.90 -4.05
CA ASP A 52 8.52 9.08 -4.70
C ASP A 52 9.32 8.22 -3.70
N ALA A 53 8.86 8.15 -2.44
CA ALA A 53 9.50 7.32 -1.43
C ALA A 53 9.21 5.84 -1.70
N CYS A 54 10.18 4.97 -1.40
CA CYS A 54 9.99 3.52 -1.42
C CYS A 54 10.05 2.94 -0.01
N VAL A 55 9.39 1.81 0.16
CA VAL A 55 9.43 0.97 1.36
C VAL A 55 9.95 -0.41 1.01
N ARG A 56 10.67 -1.03 1.94
CA ARG A 56 11.22 -2.38 1.76
C ARG A 56 10.39 -3.39 2.52
N MET A 57 9.84 -4.38 1.82
CA MET A 57 9.11 -5.49 2.42
C MET A 57 9.22 -6.75 1.56
N THR A 58 8.95 -7.91 2.15
CA THR A 58 8.86 -9.15 1.39
C THR A 58 7.57 -9.16 0.57
N LEU A 59 7.57 -9.94 -0.52
CA LEU A 59 6.36 -10.15 -1.30
C LEU A 59 5.23 -10.73 -0.44
N ALA A 60 5.52 -11.63 0.50
CA ALA A 60 4.52 -12.18 1.41
C ALA A 60 3.91 -11.12 2.34
N GLN A 61 4.71 -10.16 2.82
CA GLN A 61 4.22 -9.03 3.61
C GLN A 61 3.30 -8.13 2.78
N TYR A 62 3.68 -7.83 1.54
CA TYR A 62 2.85 -7.06 0.62
C TYR A 62 1.53 -7.78 0.31
N GLU A 63 1.58 -9.08 0.02
CA GLU A 63 0.38 -9.89 -0.24
C GLU A 63 -0.55 -9.98 0.97
N HIS A 64 -0.01 -10.06 2.19
CA HIS A 64 -0.82 -10.03 3.39
C HIS A 64 -1.54 -8.68 3.58
N LEU A 65 -0.84 -7.57 3.32
CA LEU A 65 -1.45 -6.24 3.33
C LEU A 65 -2.60 -6.13 2.33
N ARG A 66 -2.42 -6.66 1.12
CA ARG A 66 -3.40 -6.63 0.02
C ARG A 66 -4.60 -7.56 0.21
N GLN A 67 -4.71 -8.24 1.35
CA GLN A 67 -5.94 -8.96 1.74
C GLN A 67 -7.06 -8.00 2.14
N GLN A 68 -6.74 -6.73 2.40
CA GLN A 68 -7.72 -5.68 2.64
C GLN A 68 -7.49 -4.51 1.68
N ASP A 69 -8.57 -3.96 1.16
CA ASP A 69 -8.55 -2.89 0.17
C ASP A 69 -8.33 -1.49 0.77
N ASP A 70 -8.51 -1.34 2.07
CA ASP A 70 -8.36 -0.10 2.83
C ASP A 70 -6.98 0.03 3.48
N ARG A 71 -6.08 -0.92 3.20
CA ARG A 71 -4.71 -0.93 3.71
C ARG A 71 -3.67 -0.46 2.71
N PHE A 72 -2.71 0.28 3.23
CA PHE A 72 -1.65 0.92 2.45
C PHE A 72 -0.29 0.80 3.14
N ALA A 73 0.73 0.55 2.33
CA ALA A 73 2.12 0.53 2.76
C ALA A 73 2.74 1.93 2.62
N VAL A 74 3.11 2.56 3.72
CA VAL A 74 3.69 3.91 3.73
C VAL A 74 5.07 3.94 4.38
N ALA A 75 5.91 4.89 3.95
CA ALA A 75 7.18 5.15 4.60
C ALA A 75 6.94 5.63 6.04
N PRO A 76 7.78 5.24 7.02
CA PRO A 76 7.64 5.74 8.38
C PRO A 76 7.63 7.27 8.43
N GLY A 77 6.59 7.87 9.03
CA GLY A 77 6.38 9.31 9.08
C GLY A 77 5.47 9.85 7.97
N HIS A 78 5.04 9.02 7.03
CA HIS A 78 4.12 9.39 5.95
C HIS A 78 2.65 9.01 6.24
N GLU A 79 2.37 8.38 7.38
CA GLU A 79 1.01 8.10 7.81
C GLU A 79 0.17 9.38 8.03
N ASN A 80 -1.09 9.39 7.58
CA ASN A 80 -2.01 10.50 7.84
C ASN A 80 -3.02 10.10 8.92
N LEU A 81 -2.66 10.28 10.19
CA LEU A 81 -3.47 9.90 11.35
C LEU A 81 -4.85 10.59 11.46
N ARG A 82 -5.16 11.56 10.58
CA ARG A 82 -6.49 12.17 10.48
C ARG A 82 -7.45 11.39 9.59
N LEU A 83 -6.91 10.56 8.69
CA LEU A 83 -7.65 9.79 7.69
C LEU A 83 -7.42 8.27 7.82
N GLU A 84 -6.42 7.89 8.61
CA GLU A 84 -5.94 6.52 8.74
C GLU A 84 -5.58 6.18 10.18
N ARG A 85 -5.56 4.88 10.45
CA ARG A 85 -5.04 4.24 11.66
C ARG A 85 -3.80 3.43 11.30
N VAL A 86 -2.80 3.44 12.16
CA VAL A 86 -1.63 2.55 12.02
C VAL A 86 -1.99 1.17 12.56
N VAL A 87 -1.82 0.12 11.74
CA VAL A 87 -2.06 -1.28 12.15
C VAL A 87 -0.76 -2.06 12.33
N THR A 88 0.29 -1.71 11.59
CA THR A 88 1.64 -2.28 11.75
C THR A 88 2.67 -1.18 11.64
N ARG A 89 3.70 -1.23 12.49
CA ARG A 89 4.87 -0.34 12.39
C ARG A 89 6.15 -1.15 12.45
N THR A 90 7.03 -0.91 11.48
CA THR A 90 8.41 -1.42 11.46
C THR A 90 9.37 -0.26 11.23
N SER A 91 10.68 -0.55 11.22
CA SER A 91 11.69 0.43 10.81
C SER A 91 11.71 0.70 9.30
N ALA A 92 11.18 -0.22 8.48
CA ALA A 92 11.24 -0.15 7.01
C ALA A 92 9.95 0.35 6.37
N TYR A 93 8.80 0.12 7.02
CA TYR A 93 7.48 0.49 6.53
C TYR A 93 6.45 0.58 7.66
N VAL A 94 5.36 1.28 7.39
CA VAL A 94 4.17 1.35 8.22
C VAL A 94 2.99 0.87 7.38
N VAL A 95 2.13 0.05 7.97
CA VAL A 95 0.85 -0.29 7.35
C VAL A 95 -0.22 0.56 8.01
N VAL A 96 -0.92 1.32 7.19
CA VAL A 96 -2.07 2.12 7.59
C VAL A 96 -3.34 1.53 7.03
N ASP A 97 -4.44 1.84 7.67
CA ASP A 97 -5.77 1.31 7.45
C ASP A 97 -6.74 2.50 7.46
N LYS A 98 -7.52 2.68 6.40
CA LYS A 98 -8.41 3.84 6.26
C LYS A 98 -9.44 3.82 7.38
N ILE A 99 -9.76 4.99 7.95
CA ILE A 99 -10.85 5.04 8.93
C ILE A 99 -12.19 4.75 8.23
N ALA A 100 -13.11 4.09 8.95
CA ALA A 100 -14.37 3.59 8.40
C ALA A 100 -15.19 4.66 7.67
N GLU A 101 -15.18 5.91 8.16
CA GLU A 101 -15.91 7.02 7.52
C GLU A 101 -15.38 7.38 6.13
N LEU A 102 -14.18 6.89 5.79
CA LEU A 102 -13.49 7.17 4.54
C LEU A 102 -13.36 5.96 3.61
N GLU A 103 -13.75 4.76 4.04
CA GLU A 103 -13.80 3.55 3.20
C GLU A 103 -14.57 3.78 1.87
N PRO A 104 -15.72 4.48 1.83
CA PRO A 104 -16.43 4.71 0.57
C PRO A 104 -15.68 5.59 -0.45
N TYR A 105 -14.56 6.20 -0.04
CA TYR A 105 -13.70 6.99 -0.93
C TYR A 105 -12.48 6.21 -1.40
N VAL A 106 -12.20 5.04 -0.83
CA VAL A 106 -11.20 4.12 -1.34
C VAL A 106 -11.68 3.61 -2.70
N ALA A 107 -10.78 3.62 -3.69
CA ALA A 107 -11.12 3.08 -4.99
C ALA A 107 -11.27 1.55 -4.91
N ASP A 108 -12.24 1.01 -5.65
CA ASP A 108 -12.47 -0.44 -5.74
C ASP A 108 -11.16 -1.18 -5.98
N ASP A 109 -10.92 -2.19 -5.15
CA ASP A 109 -9.75 -3.03 -5.27
C ASP A 109 -9.79 -3.83 -6.58
N PRO A 110 -8.74 -3.78 -7.43
CA PRO A 110 -8.68 -4.59 -8.63
C PRO A 110 -8.73 -6.11 -8.36
N ARG A 111 -8.42 -6.54 -7.13
CA ARG A 111 -8.51 -7.93 -6.66
C ARG A 111 -9.85 -8.26 -5.98
N GLY A 112 -10.72 -7.29 -5.74
CA GLY A 112 -11.99 -7.46 -5.02
C GLY A 112 -11.82 -7.80 -3.54
N ALA A 113 -10.73 -7.36 -2.90
CA ALA A 113 -10.53 -7.50 -1.47
C ALA A 113 -11.56 -6.65 -0.69
N PRO A 114 -12.00 -7.07 0.51
CA PRO A 114 -12.94 -6.31 1.33
C PRO A 114 -12.25 -5.21 2.15
N SER A 115 -13.01 -4.18 2.52
CA SER A 115 -12.71 -3.24 3.62
C SER A 115 -13.23 -3.81 4.95
N HIS A 116 -12.52 -3.59 6.08
CA HIS A 116 -12.95 -4.08 7.41
C HIS A 116 -12.53 -3.22 8.60
#